data_AF-A0A3D0P9C7-F1
#
_entry.id   AF-A0A3D0P9C7-F1
#
_cell.length_a   1.000
_cell.length_b   1.000
_cell.length_c   1.000
_cell.angle_alpha   90.00
_cell.angle_beta   90.00
_cell.angle_gamma   90.00
#
_symmetry.space_group_name_H-M   'P 1'
#
loop_
_entity.id
_entity.type
_entity.pdbx_description
1 polymer ?
#
loop_
_entity_poly.entity_id
_entity_poly.type
_entity_poly.pdbx_seq_one_letter_code
_entity_poly.pdbx_strand_id
1 'polypeptide(L)'
;MEDGVKPEQALAFMGLGLMQRLNGEDNSFTTIWQESQEGQADLHSLRQRLELIDLAIRTGAPLSTSEVGALLGARPGSAMVERGGVQAKRISRNVWKLSRNEDSSERGGYGDAFRRRL
;
A
#
# COMPACT_ATOMS: atom_id res chain seq x y z
N MET A 1 -22.57 -31.83 -29.81
CA MET A 1 -22.10 -30.64 -30.54
C MET A 1 -21.96 -29.53 -29.52
N GLU A 2 -20.75 -29.26 -29.05
CA GLU A 2 -20.47 -28.04 -28.28
C GLU A 2 -20.40 -26.89 -29.28
N ASP A 3 -21.52 -26.21 -29.52
CA ASP A 3 -21.51 -24.91 -30.19
C ASP A 3 -21.11 -23.85 -29.16
N GLY A 4 -19.81 -23.79 -28.87
CA GLY A 4 -19.21 -22.68 -28.16
C GLY A 4 -19.24 -21.42 -29.02
N VAL A 5 -19.67 -20.30 -28.43
CA VAL A 5 -19.68 -19.00 -29.10
C VAL A 5 -18.26 -18.69 -29.59
N LYS A 6 -18.11 -18.39 -30.88
CA LYS A 6 -16.78 -18.08 -31.46
C LYS A 6 -16.21 -16.82 -30.78
N PRO A 7 -14.90 -16.75 -30.51
CA PRO A 7 -14.31 -15.64 -29.77
C PRO A 7 -14.56 -14.28 -30.43
N GLU A 8 -14.69 -14.23 -31.76
CA GLU A 8 -15.05 -13.01 -32.49
C GLU A 8 -16.49 -12.58 -32.22
N GLN A 9 -17.40 -13.54 -32.03
CA GLN A 9 -18.80 -13.26 -31.67
C GLN A 9 -18.89 -12.79 -30.22
N ALA A 10 -18.11 -13.39 -29.31
CA ALA A 10 -18.04 -12.92 -27.92
C ALA A 10 -17.48 -11.48 -27.84
N LEU A 11 -16.43 -11.17 -28.61
CA LEU A 11 -15.88 -9.82 -28.70
C LEU A 11 -16.88 -8.82 -29.30
N ALA A 12 -17.60 -9.20 -30.36
CA ALA A 12 -18.64 -8.38 -30.96
C ALA A 12 -19.79 -8.09 -29.98
N PHE A 13 -20.24 -9.09 -29.20
CA PHE A 13 -21.26 -8.91 -28.17
C PHE A 13 -20.79 -8.00 -27.03
N MET A 14 -19.53 -8.14 -26.58
CA MET A 14 -18.94 -7.24 -25.58
C MET A 14 -18.80 -5.80 -26.10
N GLY A 15 -18.38 -5.63 -27.37
CA GLY A 15 -18.28 -4.33 -28.02
C GLY A 15 -19.62 -3.61 -28.18
N LEU A 16 -20.67 -4.34 -28.57
CA LEU A 16 -22.04 -3.82 -28.67
C LEU A 16 -22.60 -3.40 -27.30
N GLY A 17 -22.37 -4.21 -26.25
CA GLY A 17 -22.79 -3.88 -24.89
C GLY A 17 -22.07 -2.65 -24.31
N LEU A 18 -20.79 -2.45 -24.66
CA LEU A 18 -20.03 -1.26 -24.29
C LEU A 18 -20.54 -0.01 -25.01
N MET A 19 -20.78 -0.09 -26.32
CA MET A 19 -21.31 1.05 -27.10
C MET A 19 -22.71 1.48 -26.63
N GLN A 20 -23.59 0.53 -26.32
CA GLN A 20 -24.92 0.83 -25.77
C GLN A 20 -24.85 1.51 -24.40
N ARG A 21 -23.89 1.14 -23.54
CA ARG A 21 -23.69 1.80 -22.24
C ARG A 21 -23.01 3.16 -22.35
N LEU A 22 -22.11 3.35 -23.32
CA LEU A 22 -21.45 4.65 -23.55
C LEU A 22 -22.40 5.68 -24.18
N ASN A 23 -23.40 5.23 -24.95
CA ASN A 23 -24.45 6.08 -25.51
C ASN A 23 -25.60 6.37 -24.52
N GLY A 24 -25.61 5.71 -23.36
CA GLY A 24 -26.47 6.11 -22.24
C GLY A 24 -25.78 7.23 -21.46
N GLU A 25 -26.45 8.37 -21.28
CA GLU A 25 -25.96 9.57 -20.59
C GLU A 25 -25.59 9.38 -19.10
N ASP A 26 -25.47 8.16 -18.61
CA ASP A 26 -25.12 7.89 -17.23
C ASP A 26 -23.64 7.53 -17.11
N ASN A 27 -22.91 8.40 -16.43
CA ASN A 27 -21.57 8.19 -15.84
C ASN A 27 -21.47 6.98 -14.88
N SER A 28 -22.35 5.98 -15.01
CA SER A 28 -22.45 4.81 -14.13
C SER A 28 -21.36 3.75 -14.40
N PHE A 29 -20.61 3.85 -15.50
CA PHE A 29 -19.54 2.90 -15.79
C PHE A 29 -18.46 2.90 -14.70
N THR A 30 -18.07 4.07 -14.19
CA THR A 30 -17.09 4.14 -13.10
C THR A 30 -17.65 3.61 -11.78
N THR A 31 -18.95 3.81 -11.53
CA THR A 31 -19.62 3.47 -10.27
C THR A 31 -19.87 1.97 -10.12
N ILE A 32 -20.33 1.28 -11.18
CA ILE A 32 -20.66 -0.16 -11.11
C ILE A 32 -19.39 -1.03 -10.91
N TRP A 33 -18.27 -0.66 -11.54
CA TRP A 33 -16.98 -1.32 -11.32
C TRP A 33 -16.39 -1.06 -9.92
N GLN A 34 -16.70 0.10 -9.32
CA GLN A 34 -16.33 0.42 -7.93
C GLN A 34 -17.19 -0.34 -6.91
N GLU A 35 -18.49 -0.45 -7.15
CA GLU A 35 -19.45 -1.10 -6.23
C GLU A 35 -19.23 -2.63 -6.15
N SER A 36 -18.81 -3.23 -7.26
CA SER A 36 -18.44 -4.66 -7.32
C SER A 36 -17.17 -5.02 -6.53
N GLN A 37 -16.39 -4.02 -6.10
CA GLN A 37 -15.15 -4.19 -5.34
C GLN A 37 -15.32 -3.93 -3.84
N GLU A 38 -16.52 -3.59 -3.36
CA GLU A 38 -16.78 -3.48 -1.92
C GLU A 38 -16.51 -4.82 -1.23
N GLY A 39 -15.36 -4.89 -0.54
CA GLY A 39 -14.88 -6.07 0.17
C GLY A 39 -13.74 -6.84 -0.49
N GLN A 40 -13.35 -6.54 -1.73
CA GLN A 40 -12.15 -7.12 -2.36
C GLN A 40 -10.95 -6.17 -2.22
N ALA A 41 -9.87 -6.67 -1.64
CA ALA A 41 -8.63 -5.91 -1.53
C ALA A 41 -7.90 -5.88 -2.89
N ASP A 42 -7.48 -4.69 -3.33
CA ASP A 42 -6.58 -4.55 -4.48
C ASP A 42 -5.19 -5.14 -4.15
N LEU A 43 -4.97 -6.37 -4.60
CA LEU A 43 -3.73 -7.11 -4.37
C LEU A 43 -2.53 -6.52 -5.11
N HIS A 44 -2.75 -5.82 -6.22
CA HIS A 44 -1.67 -5.19 -6.98
C HIS A 44 -1.10 -4.00 -6.22
N SER A 45 -1.98 -3.08 -5.78
CA SER A 45 -1.59 -1.95 -4.93
C SER A 45 -1.02 -2.41 -3.59
N LEU A 46 -1.58 -3.47 -3.00
CA LEU A 46 -1.04 -4.07 -1.78
C LEU A 46 0.40 -4.56 -1.98
N ARG A 47 0.66 -5.30 -3.06
CA ARG A 47 1.99 -5.82 -3.37
C ARG A 47 3.00 -4.68 -3.53
N GLN A 48 2.68 -3.67 -4.33
CA GLN A 48 3.57 -2.53 -4.54
C GLN A 48 3.88 -1.83 -3.21
N ARG A 49 2.87 -1.63 -2.36
CA ARG A 49 3.05 -1.03 -1.03
C ARG A 49 4.00 -1.85 -0.16
N LEU A 50 3.87 -3.18 -0.15
CA LEU A 50 4.76 -4.07 0.61
C LEU A 50 6.21 -4.03 0.08
N GLU A 51 6.39 -4.03 -1.23
CA GLU A 51 7.71 -3.90 -1.87
C GLU A 51 8.38 -2.56 -1.52
N LEU A 52 7.62 -1.46 -1.50
CA LEU A 52 8.11 -0.14 -1.11
C LEU A 52 8.48 -0.06 0.38
N ILE A 53 7.71 -0.68 1.28
CA ILE A 53 8.05 -0.75 2.70
C ILE A 53 9.39 -1.46 2.89
N ASP A 54 9.56 -2.62 2.27
CA ASP A 54 10.80 -3.39 2.37
C ASP A 54 12.00 -2.62 1.79
N LEU A 55 11.82 -1.95 0.64
CA LEU A 55 12.85 -1.10 0.05
C LEU A 55 13.22 0.06 0.98
N ALA A 56 12.25 0.75 1.57
CA ALA A 56 12.49 1.86 2.49
C ALA A 56 13.24 1.41 3.75
N ILE A 57 12.92 0.23 4.29
CA ILE A 57 13.62 -0.35 5.44
C ILE A 57 15.07 -0.70 5.05
N ARG A 58 15.27 -1.42 3.94
CA ARG A 58 16.61 -1.84 3.49
C ARG A 58 17.53 -0.67 3.17
N THR A 59 17.01 0.35 2.50
CA THR A 59 17.78 1.54 2.11
C THR A 59 17.94 2.52 3.26
N GLY A 60 17.01 2.51 4.23
CA GLY A 60 16.91 3.53 5.26
C GLY A 60 16.63 4.93 4.72
N ALA A 61 16.06 5.03 3.51
CA ALA A 61 15.80 6.30 2.83
C ALA A 61 14.86 7.20 3.66
N PRO A 62 15.08 8.53 3.62
CA PRO A 62 14.21 9.48 4.30
C PRO A 62 12.85 9.55 3.59
N LEU A 63 11.77 9.55 4.36
CA LEU A 63 10.39 9.65 3.87
C LEU A 63 9.66 10.86 4.45
N SER A 64 8.72 11.40 3.69
CA SER A 64 7.79 12.43 4.10
C SER A 64 6.63 11.86 4.92
N THR A 65 5.89 12.75 5.59
CA THR A 65 4.73 12.38 6.42
C THR A 65 3.60 11.75 5.59
N SER A 66 3.40 12.23 4.35
CA SER A 66 2.41 11.66 3.41
C SER A 66 2.80 10.27 2.93
N GLU A 67 4.09 10.06 2.62
CA GLU A 67 4.58 8.75 2.17
C GLU A 67 4.48 7.72 3.29
N VAL A 68 4.87 8.06 4.53
CA VAL A 68 4.65 7.18 5.68
C VAL A 68 3.18 6.85 5.86
N GLY A 69 2.29 7.85 5.66
CA GLY A 69 0.84 7.65 5.70
C GLY A 69 0.35 6.63 4.68
N ALA A 70 0.83 6.72 3.44
CA ALA A 70 0.49 5.79 2.36
C ALA A 70 1.04 4.38 2.63
N LEU A 71 2.30 4.27 3.09
CA LEU A 71 2.95 2.98 3.35
C LEU A 71 2.31 2.26 4.55
N LEU A 72 2.16 2.95 5.68
CA LEU A 72 1.55 2.37 6.88
C LEU A 72 0.01 2.28 6.80
N GLY A 73 -0.62 2.92 5.82
CA GLY A 73 -2.08 3.01 5.71
C GLY A 73 -2.74 3.78 6.86
N ALA A 74 -1.99 4.66 7.53
CA ALA A 74 -2.45 5.51 8.62
C ALA A 74 -1.56 6.74 8.74
N ARG A 75 -2.17 7.94 8.81
CA ARG A 75 -1.42 9.19 8.91
C ARG A 75 -0.68 9.25 10.26
N PRO A 76 0.63 9.56 10.29
CA PRO A 76 1.36 9.64 11.54
C PRO A 76 0.87 10.77 12.45
N GLY A 77 0.52 10.46 13.70
CA GLY A 77 0.04 11.43 14.70
C GLY A 77 1.06 11.82 15.78
N SER A 78 2.09 11.01 15.99
CA SER A 78 3.11 11.14 17.04
C SER A 78 4.51 11.03 16.46
N ALA A 79 5.57 11.31 17.22
CA ALA A 79 6.95 11.20 16.72
C ALA A 79 7.41 9.76 16.39
N MET A 80 6.62 8.75 16.80
CA MET A 80 6.87 7.34 16.58
C MET A 80 5.54 6.63 16.40
N VAL A 81 5.39 5.90 15.29
CA VAL A 81 4.16 5.17 14.94
C VAL A 81 4.52 3.74 14.61
N GLU A 82 3.75 2.81 15.13
CA GLU A 82 3.96 1.38 14.91
C GLU A 82 2.71 0.74 14.33
N ARG A 83 2.88 -0.14 13.34
CA ARG A 83 1.80 -0.98 12.81
C ARG A 83 2.34 -2.30 12.29
N GLY A 84 1.84 -3.40 12.86
CA GLY A 84 2.12 -4.75 12.36
C GLY A 84 3.62 -5.08 12.26
N GLY A 85 4.41 -4.66 13.25
CA GLY A 85 5.86 -4.91 13.29
C GLY A 85 6.73 -3.94 12.48
N VAL A 86 6.14 -2.98 11.75
CA VAL A 86 6.87 -1.88 11.12
C VAL A 86 6.74 -0.63 11.98
N GLN A 87 7.86 0.03 12.23
CA GLN A 87 7.94 1.27 12.98
C GLN A 87 8.36 2.42 12.06
N ALA A 88 7.70 3.57 12.17
CA ALA A 88 8.11 4.83 11.59
C ALA A 88 8.57 5.78 12.70
N LYS A 89 9.83 6.23 12.63
CA LYS A 89 10.40 7.21 13.56
C LYS A 89 10.63 8.54 12.85
N ARG A 90 10.14 9.63 13.43
CA ARG A 90 10.40 10.98 12.93
C ARG A 90 11.81 11.41 13.32
N ILE A 91 12.64 11.73 12.32
CA ILE A 91 14.01 12.21 12.49
C ILE A 91 14.02 13.75 12.58
N SER A 92 13.21 14.42 11.74
CA SER A 92 13.02 15.87 11.77
C SER A 92 11.65 16.24 11.18
N ARG A 93 11.38 17.54 10.98
CA ARG A 93 10.11 17.98 10.39
C ARG A 93 9.98 17.37 8.99
N ASN A 94 8.91 16.59 8.80
CA ASN A 94 8.61 15.93 7.54
C ASN A 94 9.71 14.95 7.06
N VAL A 95 10.53 14.43 7.98
CA VAL A 95 11.54 13.42 7.66
C VAL A 95 11.39 12.25 8.62
N TRP A 96 11.14 11.09 8.06
CA TRP A 96 10.85 9.85 8.75
C TRP A 96 11.74 8.73 8.25
N LYS A 97 11.95 7.73 9.10
CA LYS A 97 12.66 6.51 8.76
C LYS A 97 11.82 5.30 9.19
N LEU A 98 11.72 4.31 8.32
CA LEU A 98 11.11 3.02 8.65
C LEU A 98 12.15 2.03 9.19
N SER A 99 11.74 1.20 10.14
CA SER A 99 12.50 0.08 10.68
C SER A 99 11.58 -1.08 11.05
N ARG A 100 12.13 -2.28 11.20
CA ARG A 100 11.39 -3.40 11.81
C ARG A 100 11.45 -3.25 13.33
N ASN A 101 10.39 -3.63 14.04
CA ASN A 101 10.33 -3.45 15.50
C ASN A 101 11.40 -4.30 16.24
N GLU A 102 11.80 -5.43 15.66
CA GLU A 102 12.86 -6.31 16.19
C GLU A 102 14.25 -5.64 16.25
N ASP A 103 14.51 -4.61 15.44
CA ASP A 103 15.79 -3.88 15.49
C ASP A 103 15.99 -3.07 16.78
N SER A 104 14.95 -2.93 17.62
CA SER A 104 15.01 -2.17 18.87
C SER A 104 15.62 -2.95 20.04
N SER A 105 15.52 -4.28 20.06
CA SER A 105 16.09 -5.14 21.11
C SER A 105 17.60 -5.35 20.94
N GLU A 106 18.13 -5.29 19.72
CA GLU A 106 19.57 -5.53 19.49
C GLU A 106 20.46 -4.29 19.73
N ARG A 107 19.92 -3.06 19.64
CA ARG A 107 20.71 -1.83 19.80
C ARG A 107 20.75 -1.26 21.23
N GLY A 108 19.98 -1.82 22.17
CA GLY A 108 19.87 -1.34 23.55
C GLY A 108 20.75 -2.04 24.59
N GLY A 109 21.49 -3.10 24.22
CA GLY A 109 22.00 -4.07 25.21
C GLY A 109 23.45 -3.94 25.70
N TYR A 110 24.33 -3.13 25.10
CA TYR A 110 25.78 -3.26 25.38
C TYR A 110 26.54 -1.95 25.71
N GLY A 111 25.93 -0.77 25.55
CA GLY A 111 26.65 0.51 25.63
C GLY A 111 26.59 1.26 26.95
N ASP A 112 25.61 0.98 27.83
CA ASP A 112 25.31 1.84 28.99
C ASP A 112 25.84 1.29 30.33
N ALA A 113 26.36 0.07 30.35
CA ALA A 113 26.98 -0.53 31.53
C ALA A 113 28.40 0.00 31.80
N PHE A 114 29.12 0.45 30.77
CA PHE A 114 30.52 0.87 30.87
C PHE A 114 30.71 2.34 31.27
N ARG A 115 29.65 3.16 31.30
CA ARG A 115 29.75 4.59 31.64
C ARG A 115 29.47 4.93 33.10
N ARG A 116 29.02 3.97 33.91
CA ARG A 116 28.69 4.18 35.34
C ARG A 116 29.85 3.85 36.29
N ARG A 117 31.04 3.55 35.78
CA ARG A 117 32.26 3.31 36.57
C ARG A 117 33.46 3.99 35.93
N LEU A 118 33.51 5.31 35.99
CA LEU A 118 34.74 6.10 35.97
C LEU A 118 34.55 7.29 36.92
#